data_AF-C3YXS5-F1
#
_entry.id   AF-C3YXS5-F1
#
_cell.length_a   1.000
_cell.length_b   1.000
_cell.length_c   1.000
_cell.angle_alpha   90.00
_cell.angle_beta   90.00
_cell.angle_gamma   90.00
#
_symmetry.space_group_name_H-M   'P 1'
#
loop_
_entity.id
_entity.type
_entity.pdbx_description
1 polymer ?
#
loop_
_entity_poly.entity_id
_entity_poly.type
_entity_poly.pdbx_seq_one_letter_code
_entity_poly.pdbx_strand_id
1 'polypeptide(L)'
;MVAAEQIEWAVEEGADFIVGETFGFLGEAMLALECIKEYGKGLPAVITMVIHRDADHVADGPTLVEAMQALEQAGAAVVGFNCCRGPFTTLPLVEKVKGHVKVPIAVNPVLYRTDEEYPTMQSLKNHKGVRAFPVDLDAFLCSRSMIAEFGQRCRQLGLQYVGLCCGNASHFTRTLAESLGRTPPASKYSPDMSQHFAYGTDKKLHSLNTEKVVKLL
;
A
#
# COMPACT_ATOMS: atom_id res chain seq x y z
N MET A 1 -27.10 -7.34 7.88
CA MET A 1 -25.79 -7.80 7.31
C MET A 1 -24.69 -7.44 8.30
N VAL A 2 -23.64 -8.23 8.45
CA VAL A 2 -22.60 -8.03 9.50
C VAL A 2 -21.94 -6.64 9.44
N ALA A 3 -21.84 -6.04 8.25
CA ALA A 3 -21.22 -4.73 8.07
C ALA A 3 -22.11 -3.52 8.42
N ALA A 4 -23.44 -3.70 8.55
CA ALA A 4 -24.37 -2.58 8.73
C ALA A 4 -24.08 -1.79 10.03
N GLU A 5 -23.98 -2.50 11.16
CA GLU A 5 -23.68 -1.88 12.46
C GLU A 5 -22.34 -1.12 12.45
N GLN A 6 -21.31 -1.69 11.80
CA GLN A 6 -19.99 -1.05 11.70
C GLN A 6 -20.04 0.27 10.92
N ILE A 7 -20.83 0.31 9.83
CA ILE A 7 -20.99 1.50 9.01
C ILE A 7 -21.79 2.56 9.76
N GLU A 8 -22.88 2.19 10.42
CA GLU A 8 -23.70 3.11 11.19
C GLU A 8 -22.89 3.78 12.30
N TRP A 9 -22.07 3.03 13.05
CA TRP A 9 -21.17 3.61 14.04
C TRP A 9 -20.14 4.55 13.43
N ALA A 10 -19.52 4.19 12.29
CA ALA A 10 -18.57 5.08 11.62
C ALA A 10 -19.23 6.39 11.17
N VAL A 11 -20.48 6.33 10.71
CA VAL A 11 -21.27 7.51 10.35
C VAL A 11 -21.61 8.36 11.57
N GLU A 12 -22.04 7.74 12.67
CA GLU A 12 -22.37 8.43 13.93
C GLU A 12 -21.15 9.15 14.52
N GLU A 13 -19.97 8.55 14.43
CA GLU A 13 -18.70 9.14 14.84
C GLU A 13 -18.13 10.16 13.83
N GLY A 14 -18.86 10.45 12.73
CA GLY A 14 -18.53 11.53 11.81
C GLY A 14 -17.42 11.20 10.81
N ALA A 15 -17.29 9.94 10.37
CA ALA A 15 -16.37 9.57 9.31
C ALA A 15 -16.62 10.38 8.02
N ASP A 16 -15.54 10.73 7.31
CA ASP A 16 -15.63 11.46 6.02
C ASP A 16 -15.96 10.53 4.83
N PHE A 17 -15.63 9.25 4.94
CA PHE A 17 -15.86 8.20 3.95
C PHE A 17 -15.74 6.82 4.61
N ILE A 18 -16.23 5.79 3.93
CA ILE A 18 -16.12 4.39 4.39
C ILE A 18 -15.20 3.60 3.47
N VAL A 19 -14.28 2.82 4.05
CA VAL A 19 -13.38 1.93 3.32
C VAL A 19 -13.83 0.48 3.50
N GLY A 20 -14.20 -0.17 2.41
CA GLY A 20 -14.28 -1.63 2.34
C GLY A 20 -13.03 -2.18 1.67
N GLU A 21 -12.16 -2.84 2.41
CA GLU A 21 -10.87 -3.31 1.89
C GLU A 21 -10.64 -4.82 2.05
N THR A 22 -9.66 -5.35 1.29
CA THR A 22 -9.17 -6.73 1.37
C THR A 22 -10.17 -7.78 0.87
N PHE A 23 -11.00 -7.42 -0.11
CA PHE A 23 -11.88 -8.38 -0.77
C PHE A 23 -11.15 -9.15 -1.88
N GLY A 24 -11.18 -10.48 -1.81
CA GLY A 24 -10.65 -11.33 -2.88
C GLY A 24 -11.68 -11.61 -3.99
N PHE A 25 -12.96 -11.51 -3.63
CA PHE A 25 -14.11 -11.85 -4.47
C PHE A 25 -14.87 -10.56 -4.83
N LEU A 26 -15.15 -10.33 -6.11
CA LEU A 26 -15.91 -9.17 -6.56
C LEU A 26 -17.33 -9.17 -5.98
N GLY A 27 -17.97 -10.34 -5.92
CA GLY A 27 -19.32 -10.46 -5.33
C GLY A 27 -19.40 -9.95 -3.89
N GLU A 28 -18.38 -10.25 -3.08
CA GLU A 28 -18.29 -9.76 -1.70
C GLU A 28 -18.05 -8.25 -1.64
N ALA A 29 -17.16 -7.73 -2.49
CA ALA A 29 -16.88 -6.30 -2.59
C ALA A 29 -18.13 -5.49 -3.02
N MET A 30 -18.94 -6.06 -3.91
CA MET A 30 -20.21 -5.46 -4.35
C MET A 30 -21.24 -5.40 -3.22
N LEU A 31 -21.40 -6.49 -2.45
CA LEU A 31 -22.29 -6.50 -1.28
C LEU A 31 -21.83 -5.50 -0.21
N ALA A 32 -20.52 -5.37 0.01
CA ALA A 32 -19.97 -4.35 0.91
C ALA A 32 -20.28 -2.94 0.42
N LEU A 33 -20.12 -2.66 -0.89
CA LEU A 33 -20.47 -1.38 -1.49
C LEU A 33 -21.97 -1.07 -1.36
N GLU A 34 -22.84 -2.04 -1.62
CA GLU A 34 -24.29 -1.90 -1.42
C GLU A 34 -24.63 -1.54 0.02
N CYS A 35 -24.01 -2.23 0.98
CA CYS A 35 -24.17 -1.97 2.40
C CYS A 35 -23.69 -0.55 2.77
N ILE A 36 -22.55 -0.09 2.25
CA ILE A 36 -22.08 1.29 2.47
C ILE A 36 -23.06 2.31 1.89
N LYS A 37 -23.64 2.05 0.71
CA LYS A 37 -24.61 2.96 0.10
C LYS A 37 -25.92 3.04 0.87
N GLU A 38 -26.36 1.92 1.44
CA GLU A 38 -27.60 1.84 2.23
C GLU A 38 -27.45 2.51 3.60
N TYR A 39 -26.38 2.19 4.34
CA TYR A 39 -26.22 2.59 5.74
C TYR A 39 -25.27 3.78 5.94
N GLY A 40 -24.47 4.14 4.93
CA GLY A 40 -23.43 5.16 5.01
C GLY A 40 -23.94 6.61 4.97
N LYS A 41 -25.26 6.84 4.95
CA LYS A 41 -25.89 8.19 4.89
C LYS A 41 -25.28 9.14 3.86
N GLY A 42 -24.89 8.60 2.71
CA GLY A 42 -24.30 9.37 1.59
C GLY A 42 -22.79 9.57 1.64
N LEU A 43 -22.08 8.99 2.63
CA LEU A 43 -20.62 9.00 2.66
C LEU A 43 -20.02 8.29 1.43
N PRO A 44 -18.93 8.81 0.85
CA PRO A 44 -18.22 8.14 -0.25
C PRO A 44 -17.72 6.75 0.15
N ALA A 45 -17.86 5.79 -0.77
CA ALA A 45 -17.34 4.44 -0.59
C ALA A 45 -15.99 4.28 -1.30
N VAL A 46 -14.97 3.82 -0.57
CA VAL A 46 -13.68 3.38 -1.11
C VAL A 46 -13.66 1.86 -1.07
N ILE A 47 -13.48 1.21 -2.23
CA ILE A 47 -13.42 -0.25 -2.30
C ILE A 47 -12.08 -0.70 -2.83
N THR A 48 -11.34 -1.50 -2.06
CA THR A 48 -10.07 -2.08 -2.53
C THR A 48 -10.08 -3.59 -2.46
N MET A 49 -9.55 -4.21 -3.51
CA MET A 49 -9.47 -5.65 -3.65
C MET A 49 -8.05 -6.16 -3.40
N VAL A 50 -7.95 -7.40 -2.97
CA VAL A 50 -6.69 -8.10 -2.79
C VAL A 50 -6.47 -9.07 -3.95
N ILE A 51 -5.35 -8.94 -4.64
CA ILE A 51 -5.02 -9.80 -5.79
C ILE A 51 -4.01 -10.86 -5.36
N HIS A 52 -4.40 -12.12 -5.52
CA HIS A 52 -3.59 -13.27 -5.11
C HIS A 52 -2.54 -13.63 -6.17
N ARG A 53 -2.42 -14.89 -6.57
CA ARG A 53 -1.37 -15.36 -7.50
C ARG A 53 -1.68 -15.00 -8.95
N ASP A 54 -2.94 -15.16 -9.38
CA ASP A 54 -3.41 -14.67 -10.67
C ASP A 54 -3.35 -13.13 -10.68
N ALA A 55 -2.64 -12.55 -11.66
CA ALA A 55 -2.45 -11.11 -11.80
C ALA A 55 -3.41 -10.51 -12.85
N ASP A 56 -4.29 -11.32 -13.42
CA ASP A 56 -5.24 -10.95 -14.47
C ASP A 56 -6.70 -11.01 -13.98
N HIS A 57 -7.00 -11.86 -12.98
CA HIS A 57 -8.35 -12.05 -12.45
C HIS A 57 -8.45 -11.90 -10.93
N VAL A 58 -9.65 -11.53 -10.48
CA VAL A 58 -10.06 -11.65 -9.07
C VAL A 58 -10.47 -13.11 -8.77
N ALA A 59 -10.63 -13.47 -7.49
CA ALA A 59 -10.76 -14.87 -7.08
C ALA A 59 -12.02 -15.58 -7.63
N ASP A 60 -13.08 -14.84 -7.91
CA ASP A 60 -14.34 -15.33 -8.49
C ASP A 60 -14.39 -15.27 -10.03
N GLY A 61 -13.28 -14.91 -10.70
CA GLY A 61 -13.12 -15.10 -12.13
C GLY A 61 -13.06 -13.84 -13.02
N PRO A 62 -13.76 -12.71 -12.74
CA PRO A 62 -13.65 -11.52 -13.56
C PRO A 62 -12.22 -11.00 -13.71
N THR A 63 -11.91 -10.38 -14.84
CA THR A 63 -10.63 -9.69 -15.00
C THR A 63 -10.52 -8.50 -14.04
N LEU A 64 -9.29 -8.04 -13.76
CA LEU A 64 -9.08 -6.87 -12.91
C LEU A 64 -9.78 -5.62 -13.45
N VAL A 65 -9.79 -5.44 -14.78
CA VAL A 65 -10.47 -4.32 -15.43
C VAL A 65 -11.98 -4.41 -15.24
N GLU A 66 -12.58 -5.57 -15.50
CA GLU A 66 -14.02 -5.79 -15.29
C GLU A 66 -14.42 -5.56 -13.84
N ALA A 67 -13.63 -6.06 -12.87
CA ALA A 67 -13.89 -5.88 -11.45
C ALA A 67 -13.85 -4.40 -11.04
N MET A 68 -12.82 -3.65 -11.44
CA MET A 68 -12.72 -2.22 -11.12
C MET A 68 -13.83 -1.40 -11.79
N GLN A 69 -14.19 -1.73 -13.03
CA GLN A 69 -15.29 -1.08 -13.73
C GLN A 69 -16.66 -1.38 -13.11
N ALA A 70 -16.89 -2.62 -12.68
CA ALA A 70 -18.14 -2.99 -11.99
C ALA A 70 -18.30 -2.20 -10.69
N LEU A 71 -17.25 -2.09 -9.88
CA LEU A 71 -17.25 -1.31 -8.64
C LEU A 71 -17.49 0.19 -8.91
N GLU A 72 -16.81 0.76 -9.92
CA GLU A 72 -17.03 2.14 -10.34
C GLU A 72 -18.49 2.37 -10.79
N GLN A 73 -19.03 1.51 -11.65
CA GLN A 73 -20.40 1.62 -12.16
C GLN A 73 -21.44 1.46 -11.05
N ALA A 74 -21.15 0.65 -10.04
CA ALA A 74 -21.98 0.50 -8.85
C ALA A 74 -21.91 1.71 -7.91
N GLY A 75 -21.00 2.65 -8.16
CA GLY A 75 -20.91 3.93 -7.46
C GLY A 75 -19.83 4.00 -6.39
N ALA A 76 -18.81 3.14 -6.42
CA ALA A 76 -17.62 3.34 -5.60
C ALA A 76 -16.95 4.67 -5.99
N ALA A 77 -16.66 5.51 -4.99
CA ALA A 77 -15.99 6.79 -5.19
C ALA A 77 -14.49 6.63 -5.47
N VAL A 78 -13.90 5.53 -5.00
CA VAL A 78 -12.51 5.13 -5.24
C VAL A 78 -12.48 3.61 -5.35
N VAL A 79 -11.72 3.09 -6.31
CA VAL A 79 -11.46 1.65 -6.46
C VAL A 79 -9.97 1.37 -6.36
N GLY A 80 -9.54 0.13 -6.15
CA GLY A 80 -8.12 -0.20 -6.31
C GLY A 80 -7.68 -1.44 -5.57
N PHE A 81 -6.43 -1.44 -5.12
CA PHE A 81 -5.75 -2.62 -4.62
C PHE A 81 -5.08 -2.38 -3.26
N ASN A 82 -5.21 -3.33 -2.36
CA ASN A 82 -4.52 -3.33 -1.08
C ASN A 82 -4.00 -4.72 -0.71
N CYS A 83 -3.03 -4.74 0.22
CA CYS A 83 -2.51 -5.96 0.84
C CYS A 83 -1.90 -6.98 -0.15
N CYS A 84 -1.65 -8.20 0.32
CA CYS A 84 -1.00 -9.35 -0.33
C CYS A 84 0.31 -9.08 -1.06
N ARG A 85 0.28 -8.28 -2.13
CA ARG A 85 1.38 -7.99 -3.05
C ARG A 85 2.21 -6.80 -2.56
N GLY A 86 3.52 -6.90 -2.75
CA GLY A 86 4.47 -5.84 -2.46
C GLY A 86 4.37 -4.68 -3.45
N PRO A 87 5.15 -3.61 -3.23
CA PRO A 87 5.02 -2.38 -4.02
C PRO A 87 5.20 -2.61 -5.52
N PHE A 88 6.26 -3.33 -5.89
CA PHE A 88 6.62 -3.55 -7.29
C PHE A 88 5.81 -4.63 -8.01
N THR A 89 5.19 -5.57 -7.28
CA THR A 89 4.25 -6.54 -7.88
C THR A 89 2.81 -6.03 -7.93
N THR A 90 2.52 -4.91 -7.25
CA THR A 90 1.22 -4.23 -7.30
C THR A 90 1.16 -3.21 -8.44
N LEU A 91 2.26 -2.49 -8.70
CA LEU A 91 2.31 -1.46 -9.75
C LEU A 91 1.83 -1.94 -11.14
N PRO A 92 2.21 -3.13 -11.63
CA PRO A 92 1.68 -3.64 -12.90
C PRO A 92 0.16 -3.82 -12.90
N LEU A 93 -0.46 -4.16 -11.76
CA LEU A 93 -1.92 -4.28 -11.65
C LEU A 93 -2.59 -2.92 -11.82
N VAL A 94 -1.99 -1.89 -11.21
CA VAL A 94 -2.45 -0.51 -11.32
C VAL A 94 -2.35 -0.02 -12.76
N GLU A 95 -1.24 -0.31 -13.43
CA GLU A 95 -1.03 0.06 -14.84
C GLU A 95 -2.06 -0.60 -15.76
N LYS A 96 -2.46 -1.86 -15.50
CA LYS A 96 -3.52 -2.55 -16.26
C LYS A 96 -4.89 -1.87 -16.15
N VAL A 97 -5.25 -1.38 -14.97
CA VAL A 97 -6.59 -0.79 -14.74
C VAL A 97 -6.63 0.72 -14.99
N LYS A 98 -5.48 1.38 -14.93
CA LYS A 98 -5.36 2.81 -15.18
C LYS A 98 -5.82 3.15 -16.60
N GLY A 99 -6.77 4.07 -16.72
CA GLY A 99 -7.36 4.47 -18.00
C GLY A 99 -8.65 3.71 -18.37
N HIS A 100 -8.97 2.64 -17.63
CA HIS A 100 -10.24 1.92 -17.78
C HIS A 100 -11.31 2.34 -16.76
N VAL A 101 -10.91 3.07 -15.71
CA VAL A 101 -11.77 3.72 -14.73
C VAL A 101 -11.48 5.23 -14.66
N LYS A 102 -12.48 6.01 -14.30
CA LYS A 102 -12.43 7.48 -14.16
C LYS A 102 -12.28 7.94 -12.72
N VAL A 103 -12.78 7.14 -11.76
CA VAL A 103 -12.59 7.39 -10.33
C VAL A 103 -11.12 7.25 -9.92
N PRO A 104 -10.67 7.90 -8.83
CA PRO A 104 -9.33 7.70 -8.29
C PRO A 104 -9.03 6.22 -8.01
N ILE A 105 -7.75 5.85 -8.16
CA ILE A 105 -7.26 4.50 -7.85
C ILE A 105 -6.49 4.53 -6.53
N ALA A 106 -6.91 3.69 -5.57
CA ALA A 106 -6.20 3.42 -4.32
C ALA A 106 -5.16 2.32 -4.49
N VAL A 107 -3.94 2.54 -3.96
CA VAL A 107 -2.84 1.58 -4.03
C VAL A 107 -2.13 1.51 -2.69
N ASN A 108 -2.37 0.41 -1.96
CA ASN A 108 -1.91 0.19 -0.59
C ASN A 108 -1.21 -1.19 -0.45
N PRO A 109 -0.03 -1.39 -1.04
CA PRO A 109 0.66 -2.68 -1.03
C PRO A 109 1.17 -3.04 0.37
N VAL A 110 1.50 -4.32 0.60
CA VAL A 110 2.27 -4.70 1.79
C VAL A 110 3.71 -4.22 1.68
N LEU A 111 4.43 -4.14 2.80
CA LEU A 111 5.84 -3.75 2.86
C LEU A 111 6.81 -4.92 2.78
N TYR A 112 6.45 -5.96 2.05
CA TYR A 112 7.32 -7.11 1.84
C TYR A 112 7.74 -7.18 0.37
N ARG A 113 9.00 -7.51 0.14
CA ARG A 113 9.59 -7.72 -1.18
C ARG A 113 9.04 -9.04 -1.73
N THR A 114 8.08 -8.91 -2.63
CA THR A 114 7.49 -10.00 -3.42
C THR A 114 7.96 -9.90 -4.87
N ASP A 115 7.89 -11.00 -5.61
CA ASP A 115 8.31 -11.10 -7.02
C ASP A 115 7.34 -11.99 -7.81
N GLU A 116 7.66 -12.37 -9.05
CA GLU A 116 6.77 -13.19 -9.88
C GLU A 116 6.59 -14.62 -9.35
N GLU A 117 7.62 -15.20 -8.72
CA GLU A 117 7.56 -16.55 -8.16
C GLU A 117 6.75 -16.56 -6.86
N TYR A 118 6.94 -15.52 -6.04
CA TYR A 118 6.29 -15.30 -4.76
C TYR A 118 5.56 -13.94 -4.75
N PRO A 119 4.44 -13.80 -5.48
CA PRO A 119 3.79 -12.52 -5.70
C PRO A 119 3.14 -11.94 -4.46
N THR A 120 2.86 -12.75 -3.44
CA THR A 120 2.21 -12.31 -2.21
C THR A 120 3.06 -12.60 -0.97
N MET A 121 2.87 -11.82 0.11
CA MET A 121 3.52 -12.10 1.41
C MET A 121 3.22 -13.52 1.91
N GLN A 122 2.02 -14.02 1.62
CA GLN A 122 1.61 -15.38 1.97
C GLN A 122 2.33 -16.43 1.13
N SER A 123 2.87 -16.09 -0.04
CA SER A 123 3.62 -17.06 -0.85
C SER A 123 5.10 -17.15 -0.49
N LEU A 124 5.66 -16.14 0.18
CA LEU A 124 7.09 -16.08 0.54
C LEU A 124 7.55 -17.29 1.34
N LYS A 125 8.79 -17.72 1.05
CA LYS A 125 9.48 -18.81 1.73
C LYS A 125 10.77 -18.32 2.36
N ASN A 126 11.02 -18.70 3.61
CA ASN A 126 12.23 -18.35 4.34
C ASN A 126 13.48 -19.07 3.78
N HIS A 127 14.62 -18.86 4.42
CA HIS A 127 15.91 -19.42 4.02
C HIS A 127 15.96 -20.97 4.03
N LYS A 128 14.94 -21.65 4.59
CA LYS A 128 14.78 -23.12 4.59
C LYS A 128 13.76 -23.61 3.55
N GLY A 129 13.20 -22.72 2.73
CA GLY A 129 12.14 -23.06 1.77
C GLY A 129 10.77 -23.28 2.38
N VAL A 130 10.56 -22.92 3.67
CA VAL A 130 9.27 -23.05 4.38
C VAL A 130 8.51 -21.75 4.29
N ARG A 131 7.17 -21.81 4.25
CA ARG A 131 6.27 -20.64 4.31
C ARG A 131 6.71 -19.66 5.41
N ALA A 132 7.03 -18.43 5.01
CA ALA A 132 7.46 -17.36 5.91
C ALA A 132 6.28 -16.71 6.66
N PHE A 133 5.14 -16.55 5.99
CA PHE A 133 3.95 -15.95 6.60
C PHE A 133 3.34 -16.82 7.71
N PRO A 134 2.88 -16.24 8.84
CA PRO A 134 2.90 -14.81 9.16
C PRO A 134 4.09 -14.34 10.02
N VAL A 135 4.94 -15.26 10.50
CA VAL A 135 5.86 -14.98 11.63
C VAL A 135 7.34 -14.85 11.27
N ASP A 136 7.72 -15.05 10.00
CA ASP A 136 9.12 -15.04 9.55
C ASP A 136 9.31 -14.11 8.32
N LEU A 137 8.68 -12.93 8.38
CA LEU A 137 8.61 -11.97 7.27
C LEU A 137 9.66 -10.85 7.35
N ASP A 138 10.35 -10.70 8.48
CA ASP A 138 11.30 -9.61 8.75
C ASP A 138 12.39 -9.50 7.67
N ALA A 139 12.90 -10.65 7.22
CA ALA A 139 13.92 -10.72 6.18
C ALA A 139 13.44 -10.14 4.84
N PHE A 140 12.13 -10.06 4.61
CA PHE A 140 11.51 -9.61 3.37
C PHE A 140 11.09 -8.14 3.38
N LEU A 141 11.25 -7.39 4.48
CA LEU A 141 10.79 -6.00 4.55
C LEU A 141 11.40 -5.09 3.48
N CYS A 142 10.57 -4.27 2.82
CA CYS A 142 11.06 -3.24 1.90
C CYS A 142 11.98 -2.25 2.63
N SER A 143 13.02 -1.77 1.93
CA SER A 143 13.84 -0.68 2.44
C SER A 143 13.14 0.67 2.26
N ARG A 144 13.63 1.71 2.93
CA ARG A 144 13.13 3.08 2.73
C ARG A 144 13.31 3.56 1.29
N SER A 145 14.43 3.21 0.65
CA SER A 145 14.67 3.57 -0.76
C SER A 145 13.65 2.92 -1.69
N MET A 146 13.26 1.66 -1.45
CA MET A 146 12.21 0.99 -2.22
C MET A 146 10.85 1.68 -2.06
N ILE A 147 10.51 2.13 -0.86
CA ILE A 147 9.26 2.88 -0.63
C ILE A 147 9.32 4.27 -1.26
N ALA A 148 10.48 4.93 -1.26
CA ALA A 148 10.66 6.19 -1.95
C ALA A 148 10.48 6.03 -3.47
N GLU A 149 11.10 5.01 -4.05
CA GLU A 149 10.96 4.65 -5.47
C GLU A 149 9.50 4.33 -5.83
N PHE A 150 8.82 3.51 -5.02
CA PHE A 150 7.40 3.22 -5.19
C PHE A 150 6.56 4.50 -5.21
N GLY A 151 6.73 5.41 -4.24
CA GLY A 151 5.99 6.66 -4.22
C GLY A 151 6.29 7.57 -5.41
N GLN A 152 7.55 7.63 -5.87
CA GLN A 152 7.90 8.35 -7.10
C GLN A 152 7.20 7.75 -8.32
N ARG A 153 7.13 6.42 -8.42
CA ARG A 153 6.40 5.74 -9.50
C ARG A 153 4.90 6.02 -9.42
N CYS A 154 4.30 5.98 -8.24
CA CYS A 154 2.90 6.35 -8.04
C CYS A 154 2.62 7.82 -8.45
N ARG A 155 3.54 8.74 -8.15
CA ARG A 155 3.46 10.14 -8.58
C ARG A 155 3.55 10.28 -10.09
N GLN A 156 4.46 9.56 -10.76
CA GLN A 156 4.56 9.53 -12.23
C GLN A 156 3.29 8.97 -12.88
N LEU A 157 2.69 7.96 -12.25
CA LEU A 157 1.40 7.42 -12.64
C LEU A 157 0.22 8.33 -12.25
N GLY A 158 0.45 9.46 -11.58
CA GLY A 158 -0.62 10.41 -11.22
C GLY A 158 -1.69 9.83 -10.29
N LEU A 159 -1.33 8.90 -9.41
CA LEU A 159 -2.26 8.28 -8.47
C LEU A 159 -2.59 9.20 -7.30
N GLN A 160 -3.86 9.29 -6.92
CA GLN A 160 -4.33 10.22 -5.88
C GLN A 160 -4.42 9.59 -4.48
N TYR A 161 -4.64 8.28 -4.39
CA TYR A 161 -4.72 7.56 -3.11
C TYR A 161 -3.60 6.52 -3.06
N VAL A 162 -2.53 6.86 -2.34
CA VAL A 162 -1.35 6.01 -2.19
C VAL A 162 -1.04 5.83 -0.72
N GLY A 163 -0.94 4.58 -0.29
CA GLY A 163 -0.69 4.21 1.09
C GLY A 163 0.12 2.92 1.19
N LEU A 164 0.06 2.30 2.37
CA LEU A 164 0.90 1.17 2.76
C LEU A 164 0.11 0.30 3.75
N CYS A 165 0.12 -1.02 3.55
CA CYS A 165 -0.66 -1.99 4.32
C CYS A 165 0.21 -2.75 5.34
N CYS A 166 0.13 -4.09 5.42
CA CYS A 166 0.87 -4.89 6.40
C CYS A 166 2.39 -4.68 6.30
N GLY A 167 3.06 -4.65 7.46
CA GLY A 167 4.49 -4.35 7.58
C GLY A 167 4.82 -2.85 7.60
N ASN A 168 3.82 -1.97 7.43
CA ASN A 168 4.02 -0.53 7.52
C ASN A 168 4.42 -0.08 8.93
N ALA A 169 5.21 0.98 8.97
CA ALA A 169 5.60 1.69 10.19
C ALA A 169 5.69 3.19 9.88
N SER A 170 5.61 4.03 10.91
CA SER A 170 5.54 5.49 10.77
C SER A 170 6.63 6.10 9.88
N HIS A 171 7.84 5.53 9.89
CA HIS A 171 8.95 6.00 9.07
C HIS A 171 8.79 5.67 7.58
N PHE A 172 8.10 4.59 7.21
CA PHE A 172 7.78 4.26 5.82
C PHE A 172 6.66 5.15 5.29
N THR A 173 5.58 5.36 6.05
CA THR A 173 4.54 6.34 5.68
C THR A 173 5.13 7.73 5.44
N ARG A 174 6.07 8.16 6.29
CA ARG A 174 6.79 9.43 6.10
C ARG A 174 7.59 9.44 4.81
N THR A 175 8.38 8.38 4.58
CA THR A 175 9.20 8.25 3.35
C THR A 175 8.32 8.28 2.09
N LEU A 176 7.16 7.61 2.12
CA LEU A 176 6.18 7.64 1.04
C LEU A 176 5.61 9.05 0.82
N ALA A 177 5.21 9.75 1.89
CA ALA A 177 4.69 11.11 1.76
C ALA A 177 5.73 12.06 1.14
N GLU A 178 6.99 11.96 1.58
CA GLU A 178 8.11 12.74 1.05
C GLU A 178 8.40 12.43 -0.41
N SER A 179 8.37 11.16 -0.82
CA SER A 179 8.58 10.78 -2.21
C SER A 179 7.43 11.18 -3.15
N LEU A 180 6.23 11.34 -2.60
CA LEU A 180 5.09 11.97 -3.28
C LEU A 180 5.20 13.50 -3.35
N GLY A 181 6.28 14.10 -2.82
CA GLY A 181 6.54 15.55 -2.84
C GLY A 181 5.84 16.33 -1.72
N ARG A 182 5.41 15.65 -0.65
CA ARG A 182 4.82 16.30 0.54
C ARG A 182 5.90 16.51 1.61
N THR A 183 5.64 17.42 2.55
CA THR A 183 6.49 17.60 3.74
C THR A 183 5.60 17.55 4.98
N PRO A 184 5.19 16.35 5.43
CA PRO A 184 4.35 16.22 6.63
C PRO A 184 5.09 16.71 7.89
N PRO A 185 4.38 17.05 9.00
CA PRO A 185 5.02 17.44 10.26
C PRO A 185 6.04 16.42 10.78
N ALA A 186 5.86 15.14 10.45
CA ALA A 186 6.78 14.07 10.80
C ALA A 186 8.13 14.13 10.03
N SER A 187 8.24 14.90 8.94
CA SER A 187 9.48 15.07 8.15
C SER A 187 10.66 15.59 8.95
N LYS A 188 10.40 16.28 10.08
CA LYS A 188 11.46 16.66 11.03
C LYS A 188 12.22 15.47 11.63
N TYR A 189 11.68 14.26 11.54
CA TYR A 189 12.31 13.02 12.01
C TYR A 189 12.92 12.19 10.88
N SER A 190 13.04 12.76 9.67
CA SER A 190 13.70 12.09 8.54
C SER A 190 15.21 11.99 8.79
N PRO A 191 15.87 10.92 8.30
CA PRO A 191 17.30 10.74 8.51
C PRO A 191 18.10 11.92 7.96
N ASP A 192 18.99 12.45 8.77
CA ASP A 192 19.99 13.42 8.35
C ASP A 192 21.34 12.72 8.21
N MET A 193 21.68 12.33 6.98
CA MET A 193 22.95 11.67 6.70
C MET A 193 24.15 12.57 6.97
N SER A 194 24.01 13.90 6.98
CA SER A 194 25.11 14.80 7.35
C SER A 194 25.57 14.59 8.80
N GLN A 195 24.69 14.07 9.66
CA GLN A 195 24.96 13.76 11.06
C GLN A 195 25.29 12.27 11.29
N HIS A 196 25.41 11.45 10.23
CA HIS A 196 25.70 10.03 10.36
C HIS A 196 27.12 9.80 10.92
N PHE A 197 27.27 8.88 11.88
CA PHE A 197 28.57 8.70 12.55
C PHE A 197 29.70 8.34 11.59
N ALA A 198 29.45 7.46 10.60
CA ALA A 198 30.46 7.00 9.65
C ALA A 198 30.52 7.82 8.35
N TYR A 199 29.39 8.35 7.89
CA TYR A 199 29.25 8.92 6.54
C TYR A 199 28.86 10.41 6.57
N GLY A 200 28.78 10.98 7.76
CA GLY A 200 28.34 12.35 7.95
C GLY A 200 29.38 13.36 7.53
N THR A 201 28.88 14.53 7.15
CA THR A 201 29.64 15.67 6.65
C THR A 201 29.53 16.90 7.56
N ASP A 202 28.75 16.81 8.66
CA ASP A 202 28.65 17.87 9.66
C ASP A 202 30.02 18.09 10.33
N LYS A 203 30.46 19.35 10.36
CA LYS A 203 31.75 19.78 10.93
C LYS A 203 31.88 19.50 12.43
N LYS A 204 30.76 19.27 13.14
CA LYS A 204 30.73 18.87 14.55
C LYS A 204 31.11 17.41 14.77
N LEU A 205 31.11 16.58 13.72
CA LEU A 205 31.52 15.18 13.82
C LEU A 205 33.04 15.10 14.01
N HIS A 206 33.46 14.32 15.01
CA HIS A 206 34.87 14.11 15.28
C HIS A 206 35.52 13.32 14.12
N SER A 207 36.65 13.79 13.59
CA SER A 207 37.31 13.19 12.41
C SER A 207 37.69 11.71 12.58
N LEU A 208 37.93 11.29 13.81
CA LEU A 208 38.19 9.89 14.19
C LEU A 208 36.98 8.98 13.91
N ASN A 209 35.75 9.53 13.90
CA ASN A 209 34.51 8.80 13.67
C ASN A 209 34.12 8.72 12.19
N THR A 210 34.65 9.59 11.32
CA THR A 210 34.27 9.65 9.89
C THR A 210 35.38 9.12 8.98
N GLU A 211 36.59 9.68 9.01
CA GLU A 211 37.65 9.32 8.05
C GLU A 211 38.34 7.99 8.35
N LYS A 212 38.52 7.66 9.63
CA LYS A 212 39.18 6.42 10.05
C LYS A 212 38.22 5.23 10.05
N VAL A 213 36.96 5.44 10.43
CA VAL A 213 35.94 4.38 10.46
C VAL A 213 35.57 3.92 9.06
N VAL A 214 35.44 4.84 8.10
CA VAL A 214 35.15 4.45 6.69
C VAL A 214 36.24 3.55 6.11
N LYS A 215 37.50 3.70 6.52
CA LYS A 215 38.60 2.82 6.08
C LYS A 215 38.55 1.41 6.68
N LEU A 216 37.70 1.19 7.70
CA LEU A 216 37.54 -0.10 8.37
C LEU A 216 36.29 -0.88 7.90
N LEU A 217 35.42 -0.26 7.08
CA LEU A 217 34.22 -0.84 6.49
C LEU A 217 34.48 -1.32 5.06
#